data_AF-A0A3B0VZ03-F1
#
_entry.id   AF-A0A3B0VZ03-F1
#
_cell.length_a   1.000
_cell.length_b   1.000
_cell.length_c   1.000
_cell.angle_alpha   90.00
_cell.angle_beta   90.00
_cell.angle_gamma   90.00
#
_symmetry.space_group_name_H-M   'P 1'
#
loop_
_entity.id
_entity.type
_entity.pdbx_description
1 polymer ?
#
loop_
_entity_poly.entity_id
_entity_poly.type
_entity_poly.pdbx_seq_one_letter_code
_entity_poly.pdbx_strand_id
1 'polypeptide(L)'
;TDGTTAENDQFEVAHEALVRNWPRLVEWLEDDRVVLRHRLRFTAQAEEWDTRSRDDSGLLRGKQLQEALLFEELNPLEQEYIDASKAAVQLKEEEKQAQQQRELEQAKKLGEEQRQRAEAEAQAAKRANNFNVALIVILLLVIGAAIALVNVQQLAQQAETAAVDAREAAVAARELAIQSTSDALTAATEVATAASGAATVNAMATTDNALATSEVAANQTVVAERAEVENQLEATVQVATANAQLATVAAQATSLAAEEEDNTPEATVPNQPTATPDPAQLAVDAQLNAFIREQDNMPMLYITGNRFEMGWANGTDEDDNYPVREVAVQNYYLDQYEVTVQQFADFLNRQGGNSGACDGVDCAKTFVSTTFTNLLNNLGVFEARPGTSRQPATWITWPGAVAYCESVDARLPTEAEWEYAARGVDGR
;
A
#
# COMPACT_ATOMS: atom_id res chain seq x y z
N THR A 1 45.81 15.99 2.67
CA THR A 1 46.63 16.91 3.49
C THR A 1 45.91 17.17 4.80
N ASP A 2 46.64 17.11 5.90
CA ASP A 2 46.04 17.19 7.24
C ASP A 2 45.50 18.59 7.52
N GLY A 3 44.23 18.65 7.90
CA GLY A 3 43.59 19.86 8.37
C GLY A 3 44.01 20.18 9.80
N THR A 4 43.78 21.41 10.24
CA THR A 4 43.94 21.79 11.66
C THR A 4 42.93 21.09 12.59
N THR A 5 41.90 20.48 12.02
CA THR A 5 40.90 19.62 12.66
C THR A 5 40.58 18.47 11.69
N ALA A 6 40.09 17.33 12.20
CA ALA A 6 39.68 16.19 11.36
C ALA A 6 38.56 16.53 10.36
N GLU A 7 37.81 17.62 10.60
CA GLU A 7 36.81 18.16 9.67
C GLU A 7 37.43 18.97 8.52
N ASN A 8 38.68 19.44 8.69
CA ASN A 8 39.42 20.22 7.69
C ASN A 8 40.42 19.37 6.91
N ASP A 9 40.42 18.05 7.08
CA ASP A 9 41.26 17.15 6.30
C ASP A 9 40.89 17.28 4.82
N GLN A 10 41.87 17.62 3.99
CA GLN A 10 41.68 17.75 2.56
C GLN A 10 42.10 16.45 1.89
N PHE A 11 41.16 15.84 1.15
CA PHE A 11 41.44 14.66 0.34
C PHE A 11 41.78 15.12 -1.07
N GLU A 12 43.00 14.81 -1.51
CA GLU A 12 43.44 15.07 -2.87
C GLU A 12 43.23 13.82 -3.71
N VAL A 13 42.75 13.98 -4.94
CA VAL A 13 42.60 12.85 -5.86
C VAL A 13 44.00 12.41 -6.25
N ALA A 14 44.41 11.20 -5.85
CA ALA A 14 45.75 10.66 -6.08
C ALA A 14 46.19 10.68 -7.56
N HIS A 15 45.23 10.63 -8.50
CA HIS A 15 45.52 10.83 -9.92
C HIS A 15 44.28 11.26 -10.71
N GLU A 16 44.40 12.23 -11.63
CA GLU A 16 43.29 12.71 -12.49
C GLU A 16 42.68 11.59 -13.37
N ALA A 17 43.41 10.49 -13.58
CA ALA A 17 42.96 9.33 -14.33
C ALA A 17 41.72 8.68 -13.70
N LEU A 18 41.58 8.72 -12.37
CA LEU A 18 40.38 8.24 -11.66
C LEU A 18 39.13 9.01 -12.10
N VAL A 19 39.21 10.34 -12.19
CA VAL A 19 38.04 11.15 -12.56
C VAL A 19 37.72 11.04 -14.06
N ARG A 20 38.72 10.79 -14.92
CA ARG A 20 38.51 10.71 -16.38
C ARG A 20 38.13 9.32 -16.88
N ASN A 21 38.62 8.26 -16.25
CA ASN A 21 38.50 6.89 -16.75
C ASN A 21 37.59 6.00 -15.89
N TRP A 22 36.97 6.53 -14.83
CA TRP A 22 36.01 5.79 -14.01
C TRP A 22 34.60 6.40 -14.12
N PRO A 23 33.81 6.00 -15.14
CA PRO A 23 32.47 6.53 -15.37
C PRO A 23 31.54 6.46 -14.15
N ARG A 24 31.75 5.45 -13.29
CA ARG A 24 30.95 5.23 -12.09
C ARG A 24 31.23 6.27 -10.99
N LEU A 25 32.50 6.66 -10.81
CA LEU A 25 32.86 7.78 -9.93
C LEU A 25 32.34 9.10 -10.48
N VAL A 26 32.38 9.29 -11.80
CA VAL A 26 31.80 10.48 -12.44
C VAL A 26 30.30 10.56 -12.16
N GLU A 27 29.56 9.45 -12.30
CA GLU A 27 28.13 9.38 -11.97
C GLU A 27 27.88 9.74 -10.49
N TRP A 28 28.67 9.21 -9.55
CA TRP A 28 28.52 9.59 -8.13
C TRP A 28 28.88 11.04 -7.84
N LEU A 29 29.94 11.57 -8.46
CA LEU A 29 30.29 12.98 -8.31
C LEU A 29 29.21 13.88 -8.90
N GLU A 30 28.50 13.44 -9.93
CA GLU A 30 27.34 14.14 -10.48
C GLU A 30 26.14 14.08 -9.53
N ASP A 31 25.88 12.92 -8.92
CA ASP A 31 24.84 12.75 -7.89
C ASP A 31 25.13 13.59 -6.63
N ASP A 32 26.37 13.56 -6.12
CA ASP A 32 26.81 14.35 -4.97
C ASP A 32 26.78 15.85 -5.28
N ARG A 33 27.07 16.25 -6.52
CA ARG A 33 26.94 17.65 -6.94
C ARG A 33 25.50 18.14 -6.86
N VAL A 34 24.51 17.27 -7.06
CA VAL A 34 23.10 17.63 -6.83
C VAL A 34 22.88 17.89 -5.33
N VAL A 35 23.34 17.00 -4.46
CA VAL A 35 23.21 17.15 -3.00
C VAL A 35 23.92 18.41 -2.49
N LEU A 36 25.15 18.67 -2.95
CA LEU A 36 25.93 19.86 -2.60
C LEU A 36 25.24 21.15 -3.06
N ARG A 37 24.65 21.17 -4.26
CA ARG A 37 23.86 22.33 -4.74
C ARG A 37 22.63 22.57 -3.86
N HIS A 38 21.95 21.51 -3.43
CA HIS A 38 20.82 21.64 -2.51
C HIS A 38 21.27 22.22 -1.16
N ARG A 39 22.41 21.76 -0.63
CA ARG A 39 22.96 22.29 0.61
C ARG A 39 23.35 23.77 0.49
N LEU A 40 24.15 24.13 -0.52
CA LEU A 40 24.57 25.51 -0.74
C LEU A 40 23.38 26.45 -0.93
N ARG A 41 22.34 26.00 -1.65
CA ARG A 41 21.11 26.78 -1.82
C ARG A 41 20.39 27.00 -0.48
N PHE A 42 20.30 25.99 0.36
CA PHE A 42 19.65 26.09 1.66
C PHE A 42 20.41 27.04 2.59
N THR A 43 21.75 26.94 2.65
CA THR A 43 22.59 27.86 3.42
C THR A 43 22.40 29.31 2.95
N ALA A 44 22.39 29.55 1.63
CA ALA A 44 22.15 30.88 1.08
C ALA A 44 20.75 31.44 1.42
N GLN A 45 19.72 30.59 1.50
CA GLN A 45 18.38 31.01 1.93
C GLN A 45 18.34 31.41 3.41
N ALA A 46 19.04 30.68 4.27
CA ALA A 46 19.14 31.00 5.68
C ALA A 46 19.86 32.35 5.90
N GLU A 47 20.95 32.60 5.16
CA GLU A 47 21.67 33.89 5.16
C GLU A 47 20.82 35.04 4.60
N GLU A 48 20.08 34.81 3.51
CA GLU A 48 19.16 35.80 2.94
C GLU A 48 18.03 36.16 3.91
N TRP A 49 17.49 35.17 4.62
CA TRP A 49 16.48 35.40 5.66
C TRP A 49 17.03 36.22 6.82
N ASP A 50 18.24 35.92 7.31
CA ASP A 50 18.88 36.69 8.39
C ASP A 50 19.17 38.14 7.98
N THR A 51 19.73 38.34 6.78
CA THR A 51 20.02 39.68 6.24
C THR A 51 18.75 40.51 5.99
N ARG A 52 17.62 39.86 5.71
CA ARG A 52 16.29 40.51 5.60
C ARG A 52 15.60 40.73 6.93
N SER A 53 16.33 40.77 8.05
CA SER A 53 15.77 40.95 9.38
C SER A 53 14.74 39.87 9.75
N ARG A 54 14.94 38.65 9.24
CA ARG A 54 14.17 37.45 9.59
C ARG A 54 12.69 37.52 9.24
N ASP A 55 12.38 38.12 8.09
CA ASP A 55 11.00 38.29 7.61
C ASP A 55 10.27 36.97 7.28
N ASP A 56 8.99 36.88 7.66
CA ASP A 56 8.13 35.70 7.52
C ASP A 56 7.89 35.27 6.06
N SER A 57 8.07 36.18 5.09
CA SER A 57 7.95 35.85 3.67
C SER A 57 9.10 34.98 3.17
N GLY A 58 10.25 35.04 3.84
CA GLY A 58 11.43 34.25 3.53
C GLY A 58 11.43 32.84 4.13
N LEU A 59 10.46 32.48 4.97
CA LEU A 59 10.41 31.18 5.64
C LEU A 59 10.03 30.03 4.69
N LEU A 60 10.62 28.85 4.93
CA LEU A 60 10.39 27.65 4.13
C LEU A 60 8.97 27.11 4.32
N ARG A 61 8.36 26.61 3.24
CA ARG A 61 7.00 26.05 3.25
C ARG A 61 6.89 24.81 2.36
N GLY A 62 5.96 23.92 2.71
CA GLY A 62 5.64 22.73 1.92
C GLY A 62 6.88 21.89 1.61
N LYS A 63 7.12 21.61 0.33
CA LYS A 63 8.24 20.76 -0.12
C LYS A 63 9.62 21.29 0.30
N GLN A 64 9.82 22.61 0.30
CA GLN A 64 11.11 23.21 0.67
C GLN A 64 11.47 22.95 2.13
N LEU A 65 10.48 23.04 3.03
CA LEU A 65 10.68 22.70 4.43
C LEU A 65 10.93 21.20 4.61
N GLN A 66 10.19 20.34 3.89
CA GLN A 66 10.42 18.89 3.95
C GLN A 66 11.82 18.48 3.51
N GLU A 67 12.32 19.07 2.42
CA GLU A 67 13.69 18.84 1.94
C GLU A 67 14.73 19.33 2.94
N ALA A 68 14.52 20.50 3.56
CA ALA A 68 15.44 21.03 4.57
C ALA A 68 15.52 20.16 5.84
N LEU A 69 14.43 19.46 6.20
CA LEU A 69 14.40 18.53 7.33
C LEU A 69 15.19 17.23 7.09
N LEU A 70 15.61 16.96 5.84
CA LEU A 70 16.45 15.82 5.52
C LEU A 70 17.94 16.09 5.81
N PHE A 71 18.32 17.33 6.09
CA PHE A 71 19.68 17.66 6.49
C PHE A 71 19.90 17.33 7.96
N GLU A 72 20.89 16.47 8.23
CA GLU A 72 21.17 16.00 9.59
C GLU A 72 22.16 16.90 10.33
N GLU A 73 23.12 17.49 9.62
CA GLU A 73 24.06 18.47 10.17
C GLU A 73 23.59 19.87 9.80
N LEU A 74 23.20 20.69 10.78
CA LEU A 74 22.76 22.06 10.57
C LEU A 74 23.69 23.00 11.33
N ASN A 75 24.10 24.09 10.68
CA ASN A 75 24.75 25.16 11.42
C ASN A 75 23.71 25.91 12.29
N PRO A 76 24.12 26.73 13.27
CA PRO A 76 23.18 27.40 14.17
C PRO A 76 22.15 28.27 13.45
N LEU A 77 22.55 28.96 12.37
CA LEU A 77 21.66 29.82 11.59
C LEU A 77 20.61 29.00 10.82
N GLU A 78 21.04 27.90 10.20
CA GLU A 78 20.17 26.96 9.48
C GLU A 78 19.16 26.30 10.43
N GLN A 79 19.58 25.96 11.65
CA GLN A 79 18.70 25.42 12.68
C GLN A 79 17.63 26.43 13.10
N GLU A 80 18.02 27.68 13.37
CA GLU A 80 17.09 28.76 13.68
C GLU A 80 16.10 29.02 12.53
N TYR A 81 16.57 28.97 11.28
CA TYR A 81 15.74 29.17 10.10
C TYR A 81 14.71 28.05 9.91
N ILE A 82 15.10 26.79 10.14
CA ILE A 82 14.18 25.64 10.12
C ILE A 82 13.14 25.75 11.24
N ASP A 83 13.55 26.10 12.45
CA ASP A 83 12.65 26.17 13.59
C ASP A 83 11.65 27.33 13.46
N ALA A 84 12.10 28.48 12.95
CA ALA A 84 11.21 29.58 12.58
C ALA A 84 10.22 29.16 11.48
N SER A 85 10.69 28.42 10.48
CA SER A 85 9.84 27.90 9.39
C SER A 85 8.79 26.90 9.89
N LYS A 86 9.16 25.98 10.80
CA LYS A 86 8.22 25.05 11.45
C LYS A 86 7.16 25.79 12.26
N ALA A 87 7.60 26.76 13.09
CA ALA A 87 6.70 27.55 13.93
C ALA A 87 5.66 28.31 13.08
N ALA A 88 6.09 28.90 11.96
CA ALA A 88 5.20 29.60 11.05
C ALA A 88 4.19 28.65 10.35
N VAL A 89 4.59 27.42 10.01
CA VAL A 89 3.67 26.41 9.46
C VAL A 89 2.65 25.98 10.51
N GLN A 90 3.09 25.72 11.73
CA GLN A 90 2.21 25.30 12.82
C GLN A 90 1.18 26.39 13.15
N LEU A 91 1.62 27.65 13.25
CA LEU A 91 0.72 28.78 13.49
C LEU A 91 -0.39 28.86 12.44
N LYS A 92 -0.06 28.71 11.15
CA LYS A 92 -1.06 28.71 10.07
C LYS A 92 -2.03 27.55 10.14
N GLU A 93 -1.56 26.37 10.54
CA GLU A 93 -2.44 25.21 10.70
C GLU A 93 -3.39 25.40 11.89
N GLU A 94 -2.90 25.96 12.99
CA GLU A 94 -3.73 26.32 14.14
C GLU A 94 -4.78 27.40 13.79
N GLU A 95 -4.39 28.42 13.02
CA GLU A 95 -5.32 29.44 12.50
C GLU A 95 -6.43 28.81 11.63
N LYS A 96 -6.04 27.89 10.74
CA LYS A 96 -6.96 27.18 9.86
C LYS A 96 -7.89 26.25 10.63
N GLN A 97 -7.37 25.52 11.61
CA GLN A 97 -8.18 24.67 12.50
C GLN A 97 -9.17 25.52 13.30
N ALA A 98 -8.72 26.64 13.86
CA ALA A 98 -9.59 27.57 14.56
C ALA A 98 -10.68 28.14 13.63
N GLN A 99 -10.36 28.42 12.36
CA GLN A 99 -11.36 28.83 11.37
C GLN A 99 -12.36 27.72 11.07
N GLN A 100 -11.91 26.50 10.79
CA GLN A 100 -12.80 25.35 10.53
C GLN A 100 -13.70 25.06 11.72
N GLN A 101 -13.19 25.20 12.94
CA GLN A 101 -13.97 25.02 14.15
C GLN A 101 -15.07 26.08 14.26
N ARG A 102 -14.78 27.36 13.96
CA ARG A 102 -15.78 28.43 13.91
C ARG A 102 -16.86 28.15 12.86
N GLU A 103 -16.48 27.68 11.67
CA GLU A 103 -17.41 27.33 10.60
C GLU A 103 -18.31 26.14 11.01
N LEU A 104 -17.75 25.12 11.65
CA LEU A 104 -18.51 23.98 12.16
C LEU A 104 -19.49 24.40 13.26
N GLU A 105 -19.08 25.26 14.19
CA GLU A 105 -19.96 25.80 15.23
C GLU A 105 -21.11 26.62 14.63
N GLN A 106 -20.83 27.43 13.61
CA GLN A 106 -21.87 28.18 12.89
C GLN A 106 -22.83 27.24 12.15
N ALA A 107 -22.31 26.21 11.46
CA ALA A 107 -23.12 25.23 10.76
C ALA A 107 -24.02 24.42 11.73
N LYS A 108 -23.50 24.05 12.90
CA LYS A 108 -24.28 23.39 13.96
C LYS A 108 -25.41 24.27 14.46
N LYS A 109 -25.12 25.55 14.79
CA LYS A 109 -26.15 26.51 15.22
C LYS A 109 -27.25 26.67 14.16
N LEU A 110 -26.87 26.84 12.90
CA LEU A 110 -27.83 26.94 11.80
C LEU A 110 -28.67 25.66 11.66
N GLY A 111 -28.05 24.48 11.79
CA GLY A 111 -28.74 23.20 11.75
C GLY A 111 -29.72 23.00 12.90
N GLU A 112 -29.35 23.41 14.13
CA GLU A 112 -30.23 23.39 15.29
C GLU A 112 -31.43 24.34 15.09
N GLU A 113 -31.20 25.55 14.58
CA GLU A 113 -32.27 26.50 14.26
C GLU A 113 -33.23 25.95 13.18
N GLN A 114 -32.69 25.36 12.11
CA GLN A 114 -33.50 24.72 11.07
C GLN A 114 -34.32 23.55 11.60
N ARG A 115 -33.72 22.72 12.47
CA ARG A 115 -34.42 21.60 13.11
C ARG A 115 -35.56 22.08 14.01
N GLN A 116 -35.34 23.12 14.81
CA GLN A 116 -36.39 23.71 15.64
C GLN A 116 -37.55 24.23 14.79
N ARG A 117 -37.25 24.87 13.65
CA ARG A 117 -38.30 25.32 12.70
C ARG A 117 -39.06 24.15 12.10
N ALA A 118 -38.36 23.11 11.63
CA ALA A 118 -38.99 21.92 11.07
C ALA A 118 -39.86 21.18 12.10
N GLU A 119 -39.43 21.08 13.35
CA GLU A 119 -40.21 20.49 14.43
C GLU A 119 -41.46 21.33 14.75
N ALA A 120 -41.34 22.66 14.77
CA ALA A 120 -42.48 23.57 14.95
C ALA A 120 -43.50 23.45 13.79
N GLU A 121 -43.03 23.40 12.55
CA GLU A 121 -43.88 23.17 11.37
C GLU A 121 -44.56 21.81 11.41
N ALA A 122 -43.84 20.73 11.76
CA ALA A 122 -44.39 19.40 11.89
C ALA A 122 -45.45 19.32 13.00
N GLN A 123 -45.24 19.98 14.14
CA GLN A 123 -46.24 20.07 15.20
C GLN A 123 -47.48 20.87 14.76
N ALA A 124 -47.30 21.98 14.04
CA ALA A 124 -48.41 22.75 13.47
C ALA A 124 -49.22 21.94 12.46
N ALA A 125 -48.54 21.20 11.58
CA ALA A 125 -49.17 20.31 10.60
C ALA A 125 -49.96 19.18 11.29
N LYS A 126 -49.43 18.57 12.35
CA LYS A 126 -50.15 17.58 13.15
C LYS A 126 -51.41 18.16 13.80
N ARG A 127 -51.33 19.38 14.37
CA ARG A 127 -52.49 20.06 14.94
C ARG A 127 -53.56 20.34 13.87
N ALA A 128 -53.15 20.83 12.70
CA ALA A 128 -54.05 21.06 11.58
C ALA A 128 -54.72 19.76 11.10
N ASN A 129 -53.95 18.67 10.98
CA ASN A 129 -54.50 17.38 10.57
C ASN A 129 -55.48 16.82 11.61
N ASN A 130 -55.14 16.87 12.90
CA ASN A 130 -56.05 16.44 13.97
C ASN A 130 -57.35 17.25 13.98
N PHE A 131 -57.26 18.56 13.73
CA PHE A 131 -58.44 19.42 13.61
C PHE A 131 -59.30 19.03 12.40
N ASN A 132 -58.67 18.79 11.24
CA ASN A 132 -59.38 18.32 10.04
C ASN A 132 -60.04 16.95 10.25
N VAL A 133 -59.37 16.01 10.89
CA VAL A 133 -59.94 14.69 11.24
C VAL A 133 -61.15 14.85 12.17
N ALA A 134 -61.06 15.72 13.19
CA ALA A 134 -62.19 15.98 14.08
C ALA A 134 -63.40 16.56 13.32
N LEU A 135 -63.17 17.49 12.38
CA LEU A 135 -64.22 18.03 11.51
C LEU A 135 -64.88 16.94 10.65
N ILE A 136 -64.09 16.03 10.06
CA ILE A 136 -64.60 14.92 9.26
C ILE A 136 -65.45 13.98 10.13
N VAL A 137 -65.00 13.64 11.34
CA VAL A 137 -65.75 12.78 12.27
C VAL A 137 -67.08 13.43 12.66
N ILE A 138 -67.08 14.73 12.97
CA ILE A 138 -68.31 15.46 13.28
C ILE A 138 -69.27 15.44 12.08
N LEU A 139 -68.76 15.68 10.87
CA LEU A 139 -69.56 15.63 9.65
C LEU A 139 -70.17 14.24 9.42
N LEU A 140 -69.40 13.16 9.62
CA LEU A 140 -69.90 11.79 9.50
C LEU A 140 -70.97 11.46 10.55
N LEU A 141 -70.82 11.95 11.78
CA LEU A 141 -71.84 11.80 12.83
C LEU A 141 -73.14 12.53 12.47
N VAL A 142 -73.05 13.74 11.93
CA VAL A 142 -74.22 14.51 11.46
C VAL A 142 -74.92 13.80 10.30
N ILE A 143 -74.16 13.31 9.31
CA ILE A 143 -74.71 12.55 8.18
C ILE A 143 -75.37 11.25 8.68
N GLY A 144 -74.69 10.51 9.57
CA GLY A 144 -75.23 9.29 10.15
C GLY A 144 -76.52 9.51 10.93
N ALA A 145 -76.59 10.59 11.72
CA ALA A 145 -77.80 10.99 12.43
C ALA A 145 -78.94 11.33 11.47
N ALA A 146 -78.65 12.04 10.37
CA ALA A 146 -79.65 12.36 9.35
C ALA A 146 -80.19 11.09 8.66
N ILE A 147 -79.32 10.14 8.29
CA ILE A 147 -79.72 8.86 7.70
C ILE A 147 -80.61 8.07 8.67
N ALA A 148 -80.21 7.97 9.95
CA ALA A 148 -81.00 7.27 10.96
C ALA A 148 -82.40 7.88 11.11
N LEU A 149 -82.49 9.21 11.07
CA LEU A 149 -83.75 9.94 11.20
C LEU A 149 -84.70 9.66 10.02
N VAL A 150 -84.16 9.63 8.80
CA VAL A 150 -84.92 9.22 7.60
C VAL A 150 -85.39 7.77 7.70
N ASN A 151 -84.53 6.86 8.16
CA ASN A 151 -84.87 5.44 8.27
C ASN A 151 -85.99 5.19 9.31
N VAL A 152 -85.97 5.92 10.44
CA VAL A 152 -87.05 5.89 11.44
C VAL A 152 -88.37 6.40 10.86
N GLN A 153 -88.33 7.49 10.07
CA GLN A 153 -89.53 7.99 9.39
C GLN A 153 -90.08 6.99 8.38
N GLN A 154 -89.20 6.31 7.64
CA GLN A 154 -89.60 5.32 6.65
C GLN A 154 -90.21 4.07 7.29
N LEU A 155 -89.67 3.61 8.42
CA LEU A 155 -90.25 2.54 9.23
C LEU A 155 -91.64 2.92 9.79
N ALA A 156 -91.82 4.18 10.21
CA ALA A 156 -93.12 4.66 10.69
C ALA A 156 -94.18 4.66 9.57
N GLN A 157 -93.81 5.06 8.34
CA GLN A 157 -94.70 5.00 7.18
C GLN A 157 -95.05 3.56 6.77
N GLN A 158 -94.08 2.63 6.84
CA GLN A 158 -94.34 1.21 6.57
C GLN A 158 -95.31 0.60 7.60
N ALA A 159 -95.20 0.98 8.88
CA ALA A 159 -96.12 0.52 9.91
C ALA A 159 -97.56 1.05 9.70
N GLU A 160 -97.70 2.29 9.21
CA GLU A 160 -99.01 2.89 8.94
C GLU A 160 -99.69 2.23 7.72
N THR A 161 -98.95 1.99 6.64
CA THR A 161 -99.45 1.29 5.44
C THR A 161 -99.84 -0.16 5.76
N ALA A 162 -99.01 -0.90 6.50
CA ALA A 162 -99.33 -2.26 6.93
C ALA A 162 -100.59 -2.34 7.82
N ALA A 163 -100.86 -1.31 8.63
CA ALA A 163 -102.07 -1.24 9.44
C ALA A 163 -103.33 -0.98 8.59
N VAL A 164 -103.21 -0.28 7.47
CA VAL A 164 -104.29 -0.08 6.49
C VAL A 164 -104.56 -1.39 5.72
N ASP A 165 -103.52 -2.05 5.23
CA ASP A 165 -103.64 -3.33 4.51
C ASP A 165 -104.26 -4.42 5.40
N ALA A 166 -103.89 -4.46 6.69
CA ALA A 166 -104.50 -5.38 7.66
C ALA A 166 -105.99 -5.14 7.89
N ARG A 167 -106.46 -3.89 7.81
CA ARG A 167 -107.88 -3.55 7.90
C ARG A 167 -108.63 -3.98 6.64
N GLU A 168 -108.04 -3.81 5.46
CA GLU A 168 -108.62 -4.25 4.20
C GLU A 168 -108.75 -5.78 4.15
N ALA A 169 -107.71 -6.51 4.58
CA ALA A 169 -107.73 -7.97 4.72
C ALA A 169 -108.80 -8.46 5.72
N ALA A 170 -109.00 -7.73 6.83
CA ALA A 170 -110.03 -8.07 7.82
C ALA A 170 -111.46 -7.84 7.28
N VAL A 171 -111.66 -6.85 6.40
CA VAL A 171 -112.94 -6.63 5.71
C VAL A 171 -113.20 -7.72 4.68
N ALA A 172 -112.20 -8.09 3.88
CA ALA A 172 -112.30 -9.19 2.92
C ALA A 172 -112.61 -10.54 3.61
N ALA A 173 -112.03 -10.82 4.78
CA ALA A 173 -112.33 -12.01 5.57
C ALA A 173 -113.78 -12.04 6.08
N ARG A 174 -114.40 -10.87 6.32
CA ARG A 174 -115.80 -10.74 6.73
C ARG A 174 -116.77 -11.03 5.59
N GLU A 175 -116.42 -10.62 4.37
CA GLU A 175 -117.15 -10.95 3.13
C GLU A 175 -117.19 -12.47 2.92
N LEU A 176 -116.03 -13.14 3.06
CA LEU A 176 -115.91 -14.59 2.92
C LEU A 176 -116.74 -15.37 3.97
N ALA A 177 -116.85 -14.84 5.20
CA ALA A 177 -117.64 -15.46 6.27
C ALA A 177 -119.17 -15.35 6.07
N ILE A 178 -119.63 -14.33 5.33
CA ILE A 178 -121.04 -14.21 4.90
C ILE A 178 -121.34 -15.21 3.78
N GLN A 179 -120.38 -15.48 2.90
CA GLN A 179 -120.52 -16.50 1.85
C GLN A 179 -120.55 -17.93 2.42
N SER A 180 -119.67 -18.24 3.40
CA SER A 180 -119.64 -19.56 4.01
C SER A 180 -120.89 -19.91 4.84
N THR A 181 -121.60 -18.90 5.37
CA THR A 181 -122.88 -19.11 6.08
C THR A 181 -124.05 -19.38 5.13
N SER A 182 -123.98 -18.95 3.86
CA SER A 182 -124.90 -19.34 2.79
C SER A 182 -124.67 -20.79 2.33
N ASP A 183 -123.41 -21.19 2.19
CA ASP A 183 -123.04 -22.55 1.76
C ASP A 183 -123.26 -23.61 2.86
N ALA A 184 -123.14 -23.23 4.14
CA ALA A 184 -123.42 -24.10 5.28
C ALA A 184 -124.92 -24.44 5.46
N LEU A 185 -125.84 -23.63 4.93
CA LEU A 185 -127.29 -23.90 4.98
C LEU A 185 -127.73 -24.89 3.90
N THR A 186 -126.97 -25.04 2.82
CA THR A 186 -127.19 -26.06 1.77
C THR A 186 -126.52 -27.39 2.10
N ALA A 187 -125.36 -27.38 2.77
CA ALA A 187 -124.65 -28.60 3.20
C ALA A 187 -125.30 -29.34 4.39
N ALA A 188 -126.18 -28.70 5.16
CA ALA A 188 -126.85 -29.28 6.33
C ALA A 188 -127.95 -30.33 6.00
N THR A 189 -128.21 -30.62 4.71
CA THR A 189 -129.26 -31.59 4.29
C THR A 189 -128.70 -32.91 3.72
N GLU A 190 -127.38 -33.04 3.50
CA GLU A 190 -126.82 -34.21 2.78
C GLU A 190 -125.77 -35.06 3.52
N VAL A 191 -125.34 -34.72 4.73
CA VAL A 191 -124.25 -35.47 5.41
C VAL A 191 -124.66 -36.03 6.77
N ALA A 192 -125.83 -36.67 6.78
CA ALA A 192 -126.28 -37.59 7.83
C ALA A 192 -125.72 -39.03 7.67
N THR A 193 -124.67 -39.24 6.87
CA THR A 193 -124.08 -40.57 6.66
C THR A 193 -122.59 -40.47 6.30
N ALA A 194 -121.72 -40.54 7.31
CA ALA A 194 -120.42 -41.22 7.25
C ALA A 194 -119.62 -40.90 8.52
N ALA A 195 -119.79 -41.75 9.51
CA ALA A 195 -118.93 -41.84 10.67
C ALA A 195 -117.59 -42.51 10.32
N SER A 196 -116.59 -42.22 11.16
CA SER A 196 -115.54 -43.12 11.71
C SER A 196 -114.07 -42.93 11.28
N GLY A 197 -113.20 -42.88 12.30
CA GLY A 197 -111.77 -43.26 12.27
C GLY A 197 -110.75 -42.12 12.42
N ALA A 198 -110.61 -41.49 13.60
CA ALA A 198 -109.55 -41.76 14.60
C ALA A 198 -108.10 -41.57 14.07
N ALA A 199 -107.43 -40.46 14.47
CA ALA A 199 -106.35 -40.40 15.49
C ALA A 199 -105.05 -41.12 15.06
N THR A 200 -103.83 -40.58 15.12
CA THR A 200 -103.04 -40.13 16.30
C THR A 200 -101.64 -39.78 15.72
N VAL A 201 -101.17 -38.53 15.71
CA VAL A 201 -100.23 -37.87 16.66
C VAL A 201 -98.80 -38.44 16.74
N ASN A 202 -97.84 -37.49 16.78
CA ASN A 202 -96.46 -37.51 17.29
C ASN A 202 -95.31 -37.87 16.34
N ALA A 203 -94.07 -37.36 16.48
CA ALA A 203 -93.45 -36.15 17.06
C ALA A 203 -91.94 -36.44 17.18
N MET A 204 -91.10 -35.47 16.80
CA MET A 204 -89.85 -35.01 17.44
C MET A 204 -88.58 -35.89 17.62
N ALA A 205 -87.46 -35.13 17.63
CA ALA A 205 -86.17 -35.30 18.35
C ALA A 205 -85.08 -36.12 17.62
N THR A 206 -83.77 -35.82 17.64
CA THR A 206 -82.85 -34.83 18.26
C THR A 206 -81.45 -35.13 17.63
N THR A 207 -80.67 -34.17 17.14
CA THR A 207 -79.57 -33.40 17.78
C THR A 207 -78.27 -34.16 18.14
N ASP A 208 -77.13 -33.51 17.82
CA ASP A 208 -75.83 -33.46 18.54
C ASP A 208 -74.80 -34.62 18.38
N ASN A 209 -73.46 -34.45 18.43
CA ASN A 209 -72.56 -33.28 18.47
C ASN A 209 -71.07 -33.76 18.33
N ALA A 210 -70.24 -32.82 17.87
CA ALA A 210 -68.78 -32.63 17.78
C ALA A 210 -67.71 -33.46 18.55
N LEU A 211 -66.48 -33.25 18.01
CA LEU A 211 -65.17 -33.04 18.69
C LEU A 211 -64.44 -34.30 19.22
N ALA A 212 -63.11 -34.45 19.28
CA ALA A 212 -61.92 -33.57 19.22
C ALA A 212 -60.69 -34.51 18.98
N THR A 213 -59.79 -34.28 18.01
CA THR A 213 -58.40 -33.73 18.09
C THR A 213 -57.39 -34.35 19.08
N SER A 214 -56.11 -34.18 18.70
CA SER A 214 -54.83 -34.32 19.42
C SER A 214 -54.15 -35.70 19.36
N GLU A 215 -52.83 -35.86 19.14
CA GLU A 215 -51.70 -34.92 18.98
C GLU A 215 -50.39 -35.74 18.81
N VAL A 216 -49.26 -35.02 18.69
CA VAL A 216 -47.86 -35.41 18.98
C VAL A 216 -47.05 -35.88 17.76
N ALA A 217 -46.33 -34.98 17.06
CA ALA A 217 -45.02 -34.37 17.41
C ALA A 217 -43.84 -35.33 17.13
N ALA A 218 -42.63 -34.93 16.74
CA ALA A 218 -42.00 -33.64 16.51
C ALA A 218 -40.61 -33.88 15.85
N ASN A 219 -40.02 -32.79 15.37
CA ASN A 219 -38.58 -32.47 15.44
C ASN A 219 -37.60 -33.14 14.45
N GLN A 220 -36.60 -32.46 13.87
CA GLN A 220 -36.18 -31.05 13.82
C GLN A 220 -34.83 -30.99 13.07
N THR A 221 -34.63 -30.01 12.17
CA THR A 221 -33.45 -29.11 12.03
C THR A 221 -32.02 -29.68 11.79
N VAL A 222 -30.99 -29.04 11.21
CA VAL A 222 -30.57 -27.63 10.93
C VAL A 222 -29.28 -27.74 10.05
N VAL A 223 -29.16 -27.03 8.93
CA VAL A 223 -28.29 -25.84 8.68
C VAL A 223 -26.82 -26.11 8.27
N ALA A 224 -26.42 -25.31 7.26
CA ALA A 224 -25.09 -24.85 6.88
C ALA A 224 -24.11 -25.84 6.22
N GLU A 225 -23.82 -25.59 4.95
CA GLU A 225 -22.46 -25.19 4.55
C GLU A 225 -22.51 -24.35 3.27
N ARG A 226 -21.60 -23.39 3.21
CA ARG A 226 -21.53 -22.23 2.31
C ARG A 226 -20.22 -22.36 1.54
N ALA A 227 -20.27 -21.95 0.27
CA ALA A 227 -19.13 -21.57 -0.59
C ALA A 227 -18.20 -22.70 -1.08
N GLU A 228 -17.99 -22.74 -2.41
CA GLU A 228 -16.69 -22.82 -3.12
C GLU A 228 -16.86 -23.51 -4.50
N VAL A 229 -17.20 -22.72 -5.53
CA VAL A 229 -17.25 -23.17 -6.95
C VAL A 229 -16.40 -22.23 -7.83
N GLU A 230 -15.29 -21.72 -7.29
CA GLU A 230 -14.45 -20.78 -8.04
C GLU A 230 -12.96 -21.12 -7.89
N ASN A 231 -12.55 -22.39 -8.09
CA ASN A 231 -11.12 -22.70 -8.23
C ASN A 231 -10.76 -24.08 -8.81
N GLN A 232 -11.07 -24.38 -10.07
CA GLN A 232 -10.56 -25.60 -10.74
C GLN A 232 -10.19 -25.43 -12.23
N LEU A 233 -9.70 -24.26 -12.66
CA LEU A 233 -9.24 -24.09 -14.06
C LEU A 233 -8.01 -23.19 -14.26
N GLU A 234 -7.07 -23.13 -13.31
CA GLU A 234 -5.78 -22.43 -13.50
C GLU A 234 -4.53 -23.24 -13.15
N ALA A 235 -4.65 -24.50 -12.72
CA ALA A 235 -3.50 -25.31 -12.29
C ALA A 235 -2.90 -26.23 -13.37
N THR A 236 -3.42 -26.24 -14.60
CA THR A 236 -2.98 -27.22 -15.64
C THR A 236 -2.15 -26.62 -16.78
N VAL A 237 -1.99 -25.28 -16.84
CA VAL A 237 -1.27 -24.60 -17.93
C VAL A 237 0.16 -24.17 -17.54
N GLN A 238 0.45 -23.95 -16.25
CA GLN A 238 1.79 -23.52 -15.82
C GLN A 238 2.85 -24.64 -15.73
N VAL A 239 2.44 -25.90 -15.60
CA VAL A 239 3.37 -27.06 -15.53
C VAL A 239 3.91 -27.44 -16.92
N ALA A 240 3.21 -27.10 -18.00
CA ALA A 240 3.64 -27.39 -19.37
C ALA A 240 4.74 -26.43 -19.88
N THR A 241 4.76 -25.18 -19.41
CA THR A 241 5.70 -24.15 -19.86
C THR A 241 7.08 -24.28 -19.19
N ALA A 242 7.13 -24.75 -17.94
CA ALA A 242 8.38 -24.95 -17.20
C ALA A 242 9.24 -26.12 -17.75
N ASN A 243 8.60 -27.18 -18.26
CA ASN A 243 9.30 -28.35 -18.80
C ASN A 243 9.92 -28.10 -20.19
N ALA A 244 9.41 -27.13 -20.96
CA ALA A 244 9.97 -26.75 -22.27
C ALA A 244 11.23 -25.89 -22.16
N GLN A 245 11.36 -25.08 -21.10
CA GLN A 245 12.53 -24.23 -20.87
C GLN A 245 13.73 -25.01 -20.33
N LEU A 246 13.52 -26.09 -19.56
CA LEU A 246 14.61 -26.95 -19.04
C LEU A 246 15.32 -27.76 -20.15
N ALA A 247 14.62 -28.14 -21.22
CA ALA A 247 15.18 -28.92 -22.32
C ALA A 247 16.12 -28.09 -23.23
N THR A 248 15.95 -26.76 -23.26
CA THR A 248 16.74 -25.86 -24.13
C THR A 248 18.11 -25.55 -23.52
N VAL A 249 18.20 -25.47 -22.18
CA VAL A 249 19.45 -25.20 -21.45
C VAL A 249 20.39 -26.41 -21.44
N ALA A 250 19.84 -27.64 -21.37
CA ALA A 250 20.63 -28.86 -21.42
C ALA A 250 21.31 -29.11 -22.79
N ALA A 251 20.68 -28.64 -23.88
CA ALA A 251 21.24 -28.76 -25.24
C ALA A 251 22.43 -27.80 -25.47
N GLN A 252 22.43 -26.62 -24.84
CA GLN A 252 23.52 -25.64 -24.96
C GLN A 252 24.76 -26.00 -24.12
N ALA A 253 24.57 -26.71 -23.00
CA ALA A 253 25.69 -27.21 -22.19
C ALA A 253 26.47 -28.35 -22.86
N THR A 254 25.84 -29.09 -23.78
CA THR A 254 26.48 -30.25 -24.46
C THR A 254 27.36 -29.81 -25.64
N SER A 255 27.13 -28.63 -26.23
CA SER A 255 27.97 -28.12 -27.33
C SER A 255 29.28 -27.47 -26.88
N LEU A 256 29.43 -27.13 -25.59
CA LEU A 256 30.63 -26.50 -25.03
C LEU A 256 31.65 -27.51 -24.48
N ALA A 257 31.30 -28.79 -24.38
CA ALA A 257 32.17 -29.86 -23.89
C ALA A 257 32.90 -30.64 -25.01
N ALA A 258 32.82 -30.17 -26.26
CA ALA A 258 33.38 -30.86 -27.43
C ALA A 258 34.65 -30.21 -28.03
N GLU A 259 35.22 -29.19 -27.38
CA GLU A 259 36.50 -28.56 -27.75
C GLU A 259 37.54 -28.67 -26.62
N GLU A 260 37.76 -29.89 -26.12
CA GLU A 260 38.98 -30.22 -25.37
C GLU A 260 39.41 -31.63 -25.79
N GLU A 261 40.31 -31.75 -26.76
CA GLU A 261 41.28 -32.85 -26.88
C GLU A 261 42.21 -32.60 -28.08
N ASP A 262 43.35 -31.94 -27.85
CA ASP A 262 44.66 -32.38 -28.33
C ASP A 262 45.77 -31.49 -27.72
N ASN A 263 46.43 -31.96 -26.66
CA ASN A 263 47.66 -31.36 -26.15
C ASN A 263 48.62 -32.48 -25.74
N THR A 264 49.32 -33.02 -26.74
CA THR A 264 50.53 -33.82 -26.51
C THR A 264 51.76 -32.90 -26.65
N PRO A 265 52.69 -32.84 -25.67
CA PRO A 265 53.79 -31.88 -25.71
C PRO A 265 54.92 -32.36 -26.63
N GLU A 266 55.23 -31.57 -27.66
CA GLU A 266 56.42 -31.77 -28.49
C GLU A 266 57.65 -31.15 -27.80
N ALA A 267 58.67 -31.98 -27.55
CA ALA A 267 59.93 -31.55 -27.00
C ALA A 267 60.80 -30.89 -28.08
N THR A 268 61.55 -29.85 -27.67
CA THR A 268 62.66 -29.17 -28.35
C THR A 268 62.31 -27.95 -29.24
N VAL A 269 62.21 -26.77 -28.60
CA VAL A 269 62.50 -25.49 -29.26
C VAL A 269 63.47 -24.67 -28.37
N PRO A 270 64.54 -24.06 -28.91
CA PRO A 270 65.53 -23.31 -28.14
C PRO A 270 64.96 -21.98 -27.63
N ASN A 271 65.45 -21.51 -26.48
CA ASN A 271 65.18 -20.18 -25.90
C ASN A 271 65.18 -19.05 -26.95
N GLN A 272 64.01 -18.67 -27.42
CA GLN A 272 63.75 -17.36 -28.02
C GLN A 272 63.33 -16.40 -26.90
N PRO A 273 63.71 -15.11 -26.95
CA PRO A 273 63.12 -14.11 -26.08
C PRO A 273 61.60 -14.08 -26.33
N THR A 274 60.82 -14.31 -25.27
CA THR A 274 59.36 -14.24 -25.30
C THR A 274 58.96 -12.90 -25.91
N ALA A 275 58.27 -12.93 -27.04
CA ALA A 275 57.69 -11.72 -27.61
C ALA A 275 56.81 -11.04 -26.54
N THR A 276 56.88 -9.72 -26.44
CA THR A 276 55.92 -8.94 -25.63
C THR A 276 54.52 -9.42 -25.98
N PRO A 277 53.75 -9.95 -25.00
CA PRO A 277 52.42 -10.49 -25.29
C PRO A 277 51.54 -9.44 -25.94
N ASP A 278 50.73 -9.83 -26.93
CA ASP A 278 49.73 -8.96 -27.54
C ASP A 278 48.79 -8.45 -26.44
N PRO A 279 48.65 -7.13 -26.24
CA PRO A 279 47.74 -6.58 -25.26
C PRO A 279 46.31 -7.12 -25.36
N ALA A 280 45.78 -7.38 -26.56
CA ALA A 280 44.46 -7.97 -26.73
C ALA A 280 44.40 -9.41 -26.18
N GLN A 281 45.48 -10.16 -26.32
CA GLN A 281 45.60 -11.51 -25.78
C GLN A 281 45.76 -11.49 -24.26
N LEU A 282 46.47 -10.49 -23.70
CA LEU A 282 46.54 -10.28 -22.25
C LEU A 282 45.18 -9.98 -21.63
N ALA A 283 44.33 -9.20 -22.30
CA ALA A 283 42.97 -8.93 -21.83
C ALA A 283 42.07 -10.17 -21.88
N VAL A 284 42.20 -10.99 -22.93
CA VAL A 284 41.48 -12.26 -23.06
C VAL A 284 41.95 -13.26 -21.99
N ASP A 285 43.26 -13.39 -21.76
CA ASP A 285 43.83 -14.25 -20.73
C ASP A 285 43.43 -13.78 -19.33
N ALA A 286 43.33 -12.47 -19.09
CA ALA A 286 42.85 -11.92 -17.83
C ALA A 286 41.39 -12.28 -17.55
N GLN A 287 40.56 -12.32 -18.59
CA GLN A 287 39.15 -12.66 -18.50
C GLN A 287 38.91 -14.18 -18.42
N LEU A 288 39.73 -14.98 -19.13
CA LEU A 288 39.69 -16.44 -19.09
C LEU A 288 40.18 -17.01 -17.77
N ASN A 289 41.16 -16.38 -17.14
CA ASN A 289 41.69 -16.78 -15.83
C ASN A 289 41.03 -16.02 -14.67
N ALA A 290 39.92 -15.33 -14.91
CA ALA A 290 39.17 -14.67 -13.84
C ALA A 290 38.54 -15.73 -12.92
N PHE A 291 38.61 -15.50 -11.60
CA PHE A 291 37.92 -16.34 -10.62
C PHE A 291 37.17 -15.48 -9.62
N ILE A 292 36.22 -16.08 -8.91
CA ILE A 292 35.46 -15.40 -7.85
C ILE A 292 36.07 -15.81 -6.50
N ARG A 293 36.57 -14.84 -5.75
CA ARG A 293 37.10 -15.05 -4.39
C ARG A 293 35.94 -15.40 -3.45
N GLU A 294 35.99 -16.58 -2.83
CA GLU A 294 34.86 -17.12 -2.06
C GLU A 294 34.54 -16.31 -0.79
N GLN A 295 35.53 -15.64 -0.22
CA GLN A 295 35.44 -14.94 1.07
C GLN A 295 34.51 -13.72 1.01
N ASP A 296 34.38 -13.08 -0.15
CA ASP A 296 33.61 -11.85 -0.37
C ASP A 296 32.85 -11.82 -1.71
N ASN A 297 32.90 -12.90 -2.49
CA ASN A 297 32.35 -13.02 -3.84
C ASN A 297 32.90 -11.97 -4.82
N MET A 298 34.15 -11.53 -4.64
CA MET A 298 34.78 -10.58 -5.56
C MET A 298 35.31 -11.30 -6.82
N PRO A 299 34.88 -10.89 -8.03
CA PRO A 299 35.55 -11.32 -9.27
C PRO A 299 36.94 -10.70 -9.34
N MET A 300 37.94 -11.53 -9.58
CA MET A 300 39.34 -11.11 -9.69
C MET A 300 39.87 -11.46 -11.08
N LEU A 301 40.60 -10.52 -11.66
CA LEU A 301 41.21 -10.66 -12.99
C LEU A 301 42.68 -11.05 -12.84
N TYR A 302 43.13 -12.00 -13.65
CA TYR A 302 44.55 -12.36 -13.72
C TYR A 302 45.31 -11.37 -14.59
N ILE A 303 46.24 -10.63 -14.01
CA ILE A 303 47.08 -9.69 -14.74
C ILE A 303 48.44 -10.33 -14.98
N THR A 304 48.79 -10.54 -16.25
CA THR A 304 50.13 -10.97 -16.63
C THR A 304 51.07 -9.78 -16.54
N GLY A 305 52.09 -9.88 -15.70
CA GLY A 305 53.03 -8.80 -15.46
C GLY A 305 54.00 -8.59 -16.60
N ASN A 306 54.41 -7.34 -16.79
CA ASN A 306 55.44 -6.96 -17.75
C ASN A 306 56.19 -5.69 -17.31
N ARG A 307 57.09 -5.20 -18.16
CA ARG A 307 57.67 -3.87 -18.06
C ARG A 307 56.75 -2.83 -18.70
N PHE A 308 56.59 -1.68 -18.04
CA PHE A 308 55.84 -0.55 -18.57
C PHE A 308 56.45 0.80 -18.15
N GLU A 309 56.09 1.85 -18.86
CA GLU A 309 56.43 3.22 -18.52
C GLU A 309 55.45 3.76 -17.47
N MET A 310 55.92 3.91 -16.22
CA MET A 310 55.16 4.43 -15.10
C MET A 310 55.36 5.94 -14.97
N GLY A 311 54.30 6.68 -14.69
CA GLY A 311 54.31 8.13 -14.47
C GLY A 311 53.83 8.96 -15.67
N TRP A 312 54.02 10.28 -15.58
CA TRP A 312 53.47 11.25 -16.53
C TRP A 312 54.57 11.98 -17.31
N ALA A 313 54.59 11.81 -18.63
CA ALA A 313 55.65 12.32 -19.51
C ALA A 313 55.69 13.85 -19.64
N ASN A 314 54.58 14.54 -19.38
CA ASN A 314 54.43 15.99 -19.60
C ASN A 314 54.45 16.81 -18.30
N GLY A 315 54.94 16.21 -17.20
CA GLY A 315 55.09 16.89 -15.92
C GLY A 315 56.35 17.75 -15.82
N THR A 316 56.52 18.34 -14.65
CA THR A 316 57.67 19.12 -14.21
C THR A 316 58.33 18.45 -13.00
N ASP A 317 59.53 18.90 -12.60
CA ASP A 317 60.22 18.37 -11.41
C ASP A 317 59.45 18.60 -10.09
N GLU A 318 58.38 19.39 -10.11
CA GLU A 318 57.47 19.61 -8.97
C GLU A 318 56.32 18.58 -8.91
N ASP A 319 56.13 17.77 -9.95
CA ASP A 319 55.07 16.77 -10.02
C ASP A 319 55.57 15.40 -9.51
N ASP A 320 54.92 14.86 -8.48
CA ASP A 320 55.32 13.58 -7.85
C ASP A 320 55.25 12.36 -8.81
N ASN A 321 54.53 12.49 -9.93
CA ASN A 321 54.39 11.46 -10.96
C ASN A 321 55.38 11.65 -12.13
N TYR A 322 56.34 12.56 -12.02
CA TYR A 322 57.42 12.82 -12.99
C TYR A 322 58.79 12.46 -12.38
N PRO A 323 59.79 11.98 -13.18
CA PRO A 323 59.71 11.63 -14.59
C PRO A 323 59.16 10.22 -14.83
N VAL A 324 58.82 9.95 -16.09
CA VAL A 324 58.50 8.58 -16.53
C VAL A 324 59.68 7.65 -16.29
N ARG A 325 59.41 6.48 -15.73
CA ARG A 325 60.40 5.44 -15.45
C ARG A 325 59.90 4.07 -15.89
N GLU A 326 60.82 3.23 -16.36
CA GLU A 326 60.48 1.83 -16.66
C GLU A 326 60.38 1.02 -15.36
N VAL A 327 59.21 0.40 -15.14
CA VAL A 327 58.91 -0.44 -13.97
C VAL A 327 58.47 -1.82 -14.43
N ALA A 328 58.89 -2.86 -13.71
CA ALA A 328 58.45 -4.23 -13.95
C ALA A 328 57.47 -4.67 -12.85
N VAL A 329 56.32 -5.21 -13.24
CA VAL A 329 55.37 -5.87 -12.32
C VAL A 329 55.37 -7.39 -12.58
N GLN A 330 55.16 -8.17 -11.52
CA GLN A 330 55.02 -9.64 -11.65
C GLN A 330 53.59 -9.99 -12.07
N ASN A 331 53.28 -11.27 -12.23
CA ASN A 331 51.89 -11.71 -12.43
C ASN A 331 51.14 -11.63 -11.10
N TYR A 332 49.91 -11.14 -11.11
CA TYR A 332 49.08 -10.99 -9.91
C TYR A 332 47.61 -11.06 -10.29
N TYR A 333 46.75 -11.18 -9.29
CA TYR A 333 45.33 -10.96 -9.47
C TYR A 333 44.95 -9.59 -8.92
N LEU A 334 43.99 -8.93 -9.57
CA LEU A 334 43.42 -7.67 -9.10
C LEU A 334 41.90 -7.77 -9.08
N ASP A 335 41.28 -7.21 -8.05
CA ASP A 335 39.82 -7.12 -7.97
C ASP A 335 39.27 -6.38 -9.20
N GLN A 336 38.24 -6.94 -9.83
CA GLN A 336 37.61 -6.32 -11.01
C GLN A 336 36.89 -5.01 -10.65
N TYR A 337 36.40 -4.92 -9.42
CA TYR A 337 35.65 -3.78 -8.90
C TYR A 337 36.20 -3.36 -7.56
N GLU A 338 35.93 -2.12 -7.17
CA GLU A 338 36.20 -1.65 -5.81
C GLU A 338 35.32 -2.42 -4.80
N VAL A 339 35.86 -2.61 -3.60
CA VAL A 339 35.15 -3.22 -2.47
C VAL A 339 33.86 -2.47 -2.18
N THR A 340 32.74 -3.19 -2.16
CA THR A 340 31.42 -2.60 -1.96
C THR A 340 31.13 -2.29 -0.49
N VAL A 341 30.17 -1.39 -0.25
CA VAL A 341 29.67 -1.06 1.09
C VAL A 341 29.21 -2.33 1.82
N GLN A 342 28.49 -3.22 1.13
CA GLN A 342 28.02 -4.47 1.75
C GLN A 342 29.18 -5.38 2.13
N GLN A 343 30.15 -5.58 1.24
CA GLN A 343 31.32 -6.41 1.53
C GLN A 343 32.11 -5.88 2.74
N PHE A 344 32.28 -4.56 2.82
CA PHE A 344 32.98 -3.95 3.96
C PHE A 344 32.15 -4.04 5.26
N ALA A 345 30.83 -3.87 5.19
CA ALA A 345 29.94 -4.08 6.34
C ALA A 345 30.03 -5.53 6.85
N ASP A 346 30.02 -6.52 5.96
CA ASP A 346 30.16 -7.95 6.29
C ASP A 346 31.53 -8.24 6.93
N PHE A 347 32.59 -7.57 6.48
CA PHE A 347 33.90 -7.61 7.12
C PHE A 347 33.85 -7.08 8.56
N LEU A 348 33.30 -5.88 8.80
CA LEU A 348 33.22 -5.31 10.15
C LEU A 348 32.38 -6.18 11.09
N ASN A 349 31.30 -6.77 10.58
CA ASN A 349 30.46 -7.71 11.34
C ASN A 349 31.24 -8.99 11.71
N ARG A 350 32.08 -9.52 10.82
CA ARG A 350 32.95 -10.69 11.11
C ARG A 350 34.09 -10.33 12.07
N GLN A 351 34.69 -9.16 11.91
CA GLN A 351 35.77 -8.65 12.76
C GLN A 351 35.28 -8.35 14.19
N GLY A 352 33.97 -8.05 14.35
CA GLY A 352 33.33 -7.80 15.64
C GLY A 352 33.40 -6.34 16.09
N GLY A 353 33.74 -5.41 15.20
CA GLY A 353 33.75 -3.98 15.51
C GLY A 353 34.48 -3.13 14.48
N ASN A 354 34.21 -1.82 14.54
CA ASN A 354 34.88 -0.80 13.73
C ASN A 354 35.93 -0.03 14.54
N SER A 355 35.57 0.40 15.76
CA SER A 355 36.37 1.35 16.50
C SER A 355 37.62 0.73 17.12
N GLY A 356 38.78 1.29 16.79
CA GLY A 356 40.09 0.77 17.21
C GLY A 356 40.42 -0.63 16.70
N ALA A 357 39.60 -1.20 15.81
CA ALA A 357 39.70 -2.60 15.39
C ALA A 357 40.76 -2.81 14.30
N CYS A 358 41.17 -1.75 13.60
CA CYS A 358 42.14 -1.80 12.51
C CYS A 358 43.42 -1.06 12.92
N ASP A 359 44.40 -1.80 13.43
CA ASP A 359 45.68 -1.26 13.94
C ASP A 359 45.51 -0.13 14.98
N GLY A 360 44.55 -0.29 15.88
CA GLY A 360 44.28 0.69 16.93
C GLY A 360 43.53 1.95 16.47
N VAL A 361 43.13 2.02 15.19
CA VAL A 361 42.26 3.08 14.65
C VAL A 361 40.92 2.49 14.16
N ASP A 362 39.98 3.39 13.89
CA ASP A 362 38.71 3.02 13.27
C ASP A 362 38.96 2.51 11.84
N CYS A 363 38.34 1.39 11.48
CA CYS A 363 38.46 0.82 10.13
C CYS A 363 37.81 1.72 9.06
N ALA A 364 36.69 2.36 9.40
CA ALA A 364 35.96 3.26 8.52
C ALA A 364 35.23 4.35 9.32
N LYS A 365 34.91 5.45 8.65
CA LYS A 365 33.87 6.35 9.14
C LYS A 365 32.49 5.71 8.87
N THR A 366 31.63 5.76 9.87
CA THR A 366 30.24 5.29 9.76
C THR A 366 29.30 6.48 9.66
N PHE A 367 28.03 6.23 9.33
CA PHE A 367 27.01 7.27 9.25
C PHE A 367 26.82 8.06 10.55
N VAL A 368 27.16 7.44 11.69
CA VAL A 368 27.21 8.10 13.01
C VAL A 368 28.32 9.17 13.08
N SER A 369 29.41 8.97 12.33
CA SER A 369 30.58 9.85 12.31
C SER A 369 30.56 10.86 11.17
N THR A 370 29.87 10.56 10.06
CA THR A 370 29.72 11.44 8.90
C THR A 370 28.58 10.97 8.02
N THR A 371 27.73 11.89 7.55
CA THR A 371 26.60 11.54 6.66
C THR A 371 27.01 11.22 5.22
N PHE A 372 28.28 11.42 4.86
CA PHE A 372 28.82 11.18 3.51
C PHE A 372 29.19 9.72 3.24
N THR A 373 29.12 8.84 4.24
CA THR A 373 29.36 7.41 4.06
C THR A 373 28.05 6.64 3.92
N ASN A 374 28.09 5.59 3.12
CA ASN A 374 26.96 4.67 2.95
C ASN A 374 26.94 3.53 3.98
N LEU A 375 27.89 3.51 4.92
CA LEU A 375 28.04 2.49 5.94
C LEU A 375 27.32 2.89 7.24
N LEU A 376 26.23 2.19 7.57
CA LEU A 376 25.49 2.38 8.81
C LEU A 376 26.09 1.56 9.95
N ASN A 377 25.93 2.04 11.19
CA ASN A 377 26.24 1.31 12.41
C ASN A 377 25.00 1.30 13.31
N ASN A 378 24.23 0.21 13.26
CA ASN A 378 23.03 0.00 14.02
C ASN A 378 23.37 -0.80 15.30
N LEU A 379 23.86 -0.08 16.32
CA LEU A 379 24.23 -0.66 17.63
C LEU A 379 25.23 -1.82 17.55
N GLY A 380 26.26 -1.68 16.69
CA GLY A 380 27.30 -2.69 16.50
C GLY A 380 27.04 -3.67 15.37
N VAL A 381 25.90 -3.55 14.69
CA VAL A 381 25.64 -4.23 13.41
C VAL A 381 25.87 -3.26 12.27
N PHE A 382 26.78 -3.59 11.37
CA PHE A 382 27.12 -2.78 10.22
C PHE A 382 26.29 -3.20 9.01
N GLU A 383 25.71 -2.24 8.30
CA GLU A 383 24.90 -2.50 7.12
C GLU A 383 25.02 -1.38 6.10
N ALA A 384 24.76 -1.69 4.84
CA ALA A 384 24.69 -0.66 3.81
C ALA A 384 23.41 0.17 3.96
N ARG A 385 23.49 1.46 3.68
CA ARG A 385 22.31 2.31 3.52
C ARG A 385 21.37 1.71 2.44
N PRO A 386 20.04 1.80 2.61
CA PRO A 386 19.11 1.25 1.63
C PRO A 386 19.41 1.73 0.20
N GLY A 387 19.63 0.80 -0.71
CA GLY A 387 19.91 1.06 -2.13
C GLY A 387 21.39 1.24 -2.50
N THR A 388 22.31 1.26 -1.54
CA THR A 388 23.74 1.56 -1.81
C THR A 388 24.68 0.37 -1.61
N SER A 389 24.14 -0.82 -1.32
CA SER A 389 24.91 -2.04 -1.01
C SER A 389 25.99 -2.42 -2.04
N ARG A 390 25.77 -2.10 -3.32
CA ARG A 390 26.70 -2.39 -4.42
C ARG A 390 27.63 -1.23 -4.77
N GLN A 391 27.46 -0.06 -4.16
CA GLN A 391 28.39 1.06 -4.34
C GLN A 391 29.70 0.73 -3.60
N PRO A 392 30.85 1.31 -3.99
CA PRO A 392 32.09 1.17 -3.25
C PRO A 392 31.97 1.73 -1.86
N ALA A 393 32.68 1.07 -0.96
CA ALA A 393 32.89 1.56 0.38
C ALA A 393 33.78 2.80 0.33
N THR A 394 33.24 3.93 0.78
CA THR A 394 33.93 5.23 0.88
C THR A 394 34.23 5.54 2.34
N TRP A 395 35.17 6.46 2.59
CA TRP A 395 35.60 6.85 3.94
C TRP A 395 36.21 5.71 4.75
N ILE A 396 36.90 4.81 4.06
CA ILE A 396 37.67 3.71 4.64
C ILE A 396 39.07 4.22 4.96
N THR A 397 39.56 3.94 6.17
CA THR A 397 40.93 4.31 6.53
C THR A 397 41.92 3.36 5.84
N TRP A 398 43.17 3.79 5.63
CA TRP A 398 44.17 2.89 5.06
C TRP A 398 44.36 1.60 5.90
N PRO A 399 44.46 1.64 7.24
CA PRO A 399 44.46 0.43 8.06
C PRO A 399 43.19 -0.42 7.90
N GLY A 400 42.02 0.21 7.72
CA GLY A 400 40.77 -0.48 7.43
C GLY A 400 40.79 -1.24 6.10
N ALA A 401 41.35 -0.62 5.06
CA ALA A 401 41.49 -1.25 3.75
C ALA A 401 42.46 -2.44 3.79
N VAL A 402 43.59 -2.29 4.49
CA VAL A 402 44.54 -3.39 4.71
C VAL A 402 43.91 -4.54 5.48
N ALA A 403 43.25 -4.25 6.61
CA ALA A 403 42.61 -5.27 7.43
C ALA A 403 41.49 -6.00 6.66
N TYR A 404 40.74 -5.29 5.80
CA TYR A 404 39.78 -5.92 4.90
C TYR A 404 40.48 -6.90 3.96
N CYS A 405 41.52 -6.47 3.24
CA CYS A 405 42.25 -7.33 2.32
C CYS A 405 42.82 -8.57 3.02
N GLU A 406 43.46 -8.41 4.18
CA GLU A 406 43.98 -9.53 4.97
C GLU A 406 42.88 -10.51 5.39
N SER A 407 41.68 -10.00 5.73
CA SER A 407 40.54 -10.84 6.13
C SER A 407 40.00 -11.73 5.00
N VAL A 408 40.31 -11.40 3.75
CA VAL A 408 39.89 -12.15 2.55
C VAL A 408 41.07 -12.83 1.85
N ASP A 409 42.22 -12.96 2.52
CA ASP A 409 43.45 -13.56 1.97
C ASP A 409 43.96 -12.82 0.70
N ALA A 410 43.83 -11.49 0.73
CA ALA A 410 44.28 -10.57 -0.32
C ALA A 410 45.22 -9.50 0.24
N ARG A 411 45.66 -8.59 -0.62
CA ARG A 411 46.43 -7.40 -0.25
C ARG A 411 46.03 -6.21 -1.12
N LEU A 412 46.37 -5.01 -0.67
CA LEU A 412 46.32 -3.84 -1.54
C LEU A 412 47.33 -4.00 -2.70
N PRO A 413 46.99 -3.53 -3.91
CA PRO A 413 47.95 -3.45 -5.01
C PRO A 413 49.05 -2.45 -4.66
N THR A 414 50.25 -2.68 -5.19
CA THR A 414 51.25 -1.62 -5.23
C THR A 414 50.81 -0.55 -6.24
N GLU A 415 51.33 0.67 -6.09
CA GLU A 415 51.06 1.76 -7.04
C GLU A 415 51.39 1.36 -8.49
N ALA A 416 52.51 0.67 -8.70
CA ALA A 416 52.92 0.18 -10.01
C ALA A 416 51.97 -0.88 -10.59
N GLU A 417 51.48 -1.81 -9.76
CA GLU A 417 50.47 -2.79 -10.18
C GLU A 417 49.12 -2.12 -10.50
N TRP A 418 48.74 -1.11 -9.72
CA TRP A 418 47.49 -0.37 -9.97
C TRP A 418 47.58 0.42 -11.27
N GLU A 419 48.66 1.18 -11.48
CA GLU A 419 48.86 1.95 -12.72
C GLU A 419 48.95 1.02 -13.92
N TYR A 420 49.72 -0.08 -13.84
CA TYR A 420 49.82 -1.06 -14.94
C TYR A 420 48.45 -1.61 -15.35
N ALA A 421 47.62 -1.99 -14.39
CA ALA A 421 46.27 -2.49 -14.67
C ALA A 421 45.35 -1.40 -15.23
N ALA A 422 45.41 -0.17 -14.68
CA ALA A 422 44.57 0.95 -15.08
C ALA A 422 44.88 1.47 -16.49
N ARG A 423 46.15 1.43 -16.91
CA ARG A 423 46.59 1.76 -18.28
C ARG A 423 46.03 0.81 -19.33
N GLY A 424 45.67 -0.41 -18.92
CA GLY A 424 45.12 -1.44 -19.79
C GLY A 424 46.02 -1.74 -20.99
N VAL A 425 45.39 -2.08 -22.10
CA VAL A 425 46.08 -2.57 -23.32
C VAL A 425 46.58 -1.46 -24.24
N ASP A 426 46.15 -0.22 -24.01
CA ASP A 426 46.41 0.92 -24.89
C ASP A 426 47.30 2.00 -24.26
N GLY A 427 47.81 1.77 -23.05
CA GLY A 427 48.91 2.53 -22.45
C GLY A 427 48.58 3.98 -22.09
N ARG A 428 47.30 4.30 -21.85
CA ARG A 428 46.83 5.68 -21.60
C ARG A 428 47.28 6.29 -20.30
#